data_AF-X1GBS8-F1
#
_entry.id   AF-X1GBS8-F1
#
_cell.length_a   1.000
_cell.length_b   1.000
_cell.length_c   1.000
_cell.angle_alpha   90.00
_cell.angle_beta   90.00
_cell.angle_gamma   90.00
#
_symmetry.space_group_name_H-M   'P 1'
#
loop_
_entity.id
_entity.type
_entity.pdbx_description
1 polymer ?
#
loop_
_entity_poly.entity_id
_entity_poly.type
_entity_poly.pdbx_seq_one_letter_code
_entity_poly.pdbx_strand_id
1 'polypeptide(L)'
;MVTNKRYAHSLREQLPTLPGKNFLVEPLAKNTAAAVGLASVIIKKSDPEAVTWVLSSDQMLGQKSRFLKAMKEASMKAEEADVLVVIGTRPHRPAVEYGYLKTAYSLKLTAYNSKICKVEKFIEKPTLSKAKMYVRSKRYLWNSGIFVWRVDSILKAIKKYLPQVYCGLQRIEEAKGSPQYKSRLLKEYSRFR
;
A
#
# COMPACT_ATOMS: atom_id res chain seq x y z
N MET A 1 4.90 2.39 -11.95
CA MET A 1 3.45 2.44 -12.21
C MET A 1 2.94 1.02 -12.35
N VAL A 2 1.99 0.60 -11.51
CA VAL A 2 1.29 -0.69 -11.67
C VAL A 2 -0.09 -0.39 -12.23
N THR A 3 -0.47 -1.04 -13.34
CA THR A 3 -1.74 -0.73 -14.00
C THR A 3 -2.26 -1.88 -14.84
N ASN A 4 -3.55 -1.89 -15.14
CA ASN A 4 -4.14 -2.86 -16.06
C ASN A 4 -3.70 -2.61 -17.52
N LYS A 5 -3.56 -3.68 -18.31
CA LYS A 5 -3.27 -3.61 -19.75
C LYS A 5 -4.14 -2.61 -20.53
N ARG A 6 -5.40 -2.43 -20.15
CA ARG A 6 -6.34 -1.50 -20.79
C ARG A 6 -5.89 -0.04 -20.70
N TYR A 7 -5.21 0.35 -19.62
CA TYR A 7 -4.78 1.73 -19.39
C TYR A 7 -3.31 1.98 -19.74
N ALA A 8 -2.54 0.92 -19.97
CA ALA A 8 -1.08 1.00 -20.14
C ALA A 8 -0.65 1.88 -21.32
N HIS A 9 -1.42 1.93 -22.41
CA HIS A 9 -1.12 2.82 -23.54
C HIS A 9 -1.29 4.28 -23.16
N SER A 10 -2.51 4.68 -22.77
CA SER A 10 -2.83 6.06 -22.42
C SER A 10 -1.96 6.60 -21.27
N LEU A 11 -1.64 5.77 -20.28
CA LEU A 11 -0.75 6.19 -19.18
C LEU A 11 0.69 6.45 -19.62
N ARG A 12 1.19 5.80 -20.69
CA ARG A 12 2.52 6.10 -21.23
C ARG A 12 2.53 7.44 -21.96
N GLU A 13 1.46 7.77 -22.66
CA GLU A 13 1.30 9.07 -23.31
C GLU A 13 1.20 10.20 -22.27
N GLN A 14 0.50 9.97 -21.17
CA GLN A 14 0.38 10.94 -20.07
C GLN A 14 1.65 11.06 -19.21
N LEU A 15 2.53 10.06 -19.22
CA LEU A 15 3.76 10.01 -18.40
C LEU A 15 5.00 9.75 -19.26
N PRO A 16 5.34 10.63 -20.22
CA PRO A 16 6.42 10.40 -21.17
C PRO A 16 7.81 10.34 -20.51
N THR A 17 7.96 10.93 -19.33
CA THR A 17 9.21 10.94 -18.56
C THR A 17 9.41 9.68 -17.73
N LEU A 18 8.38 8.83 -17.56
CA LEU A 18 8.49 7.60 -16.80
C LEU A 18 9.04 6.49 -17.71
N PRO A 19 10.21 5.88 -17.40
CA PRO A 19 10.79 4.84 -18.24
C PRO A 19 9.83 3.67 -18.44
N GLY A 20 9.74 3.14 -19.67
CA GLY A 20 8.85 2.02 -20.00
C GLY A 20 9.07 0.78 -19.11
N LYS A 21 10.31 0.54 -18.67
CA LYS A 21 10.67 -0.55 -17.74
C LYS A 21 10.03 -0.40 -16.34
N ASN A 22 9.61 0.81 -15.96
CA ASN A 22 8.96 1.12 -14.69
C ASN A 22 7.42 0.95 -14.75
N PHE A 23 6.87 0.51 -15.89
CA PHE A 23 5.48 0.09 -16.02
C PHE A 23 5.34 -1.42 -15.76
N LEU A 24 4.61 -1.76 -14.71
CA LEU A 24 4.19 -3.11 -14.40
C LEU A 24 2.74 -3.28 -14.85
N VAL A 25 2.57 -3.90 -16.01
CA VAL A 25 1.27 -4.11 -16.61
C VAL A 25 0.67 -5.41 -16.11
N GLU A 26 -0.39 -5.30 -15.31
CA GLU A 26 -1.12 -6.44 -14.80
C GLU A 26 -1.93 -7.11 -15.93
N PRO A 27 -1.88 -8.44 -16.05
CA PRO A 27 -2.63 -9.16 -17.08
C PRO A 27 -4.14 -9.18 -16.78
N LEU A 28 -4.50 -9.13 -15.49
CA LEU A 28 -5.86 -9.25 -14.95
C LEU A 28 -5.95 -8.37 -13.70
N ALA A 29 -7.11 -7.77 -13.43
CA ALA A 29 -7.34 -7.03 -12.19
C ALA A 29 -7.51 -8.02 -11.02
N LYS A 30 -6.59 -7.99 -10.04
CA LYS A 30 -6.55 -8.93 -8.90
C LYS A 30 -6.39 -8.24 -7.54
N ASN A 31 -7.05 -7.08 -7.39
CA ASN A 31 -7.00 -6.24 -6.19
C ASN A 31 -5.59 -5.73 -5.83
N THR A 32 -5.53 -4.87 -4.81
CA THR A 32 -4.30 -4.14 -4.44
C THR A 32 -3.19 -5.04 -3.91
N ALA A 33 -3.53 -6.12 -3.20
CA ALA A 33 -2.52 -7.02 -2.61
C ALA A 33 -1.66 -7.71 -3.68
N ALA A 34 -2.26 -8.15 -4.79
CA ALA A 34 -1.55 -8.73 -5.92
C ALA A 34 -0.62 -7.72 -6.60
N ALA A 35 -1.14 -6.51 -6.88
CA ALA A 35 -0.38 -5.42 -7.50
C ALA A 35 0.84 -5.02 -6.65
N VAL A 36 0.63 -4.85 -5.34
CA VAL A 36 1.71 -4.58 -4.38
C VAL A 36 2.72 -5.71 -4.36
N GLY A 37 2.27 -6.96 -4.22
CA GLY A 37 3.16 -8.11 -4.17
C GLY A 37 4.02 -8.27 -5.43
N LEU A 38 3.44 -8.04 -6.61
CA LEU A 38 4.17 -8.07 -7.89
C LEU A 38 5.23 -6.97 -7.95
N ALA A 39 4.89 -5.75 -7.54
CA ALA A 39 5.87 -4.67 -7.46
C ALA A 39 6.98 -5.00 -6.45
N SER A 40 6.64 -5.55 -5.27
CA SER A 40 7.60 -5.87 -4.22
C SER A 40 8.62 -6.94 -4.65
N VAL A 41 8.22 -8.03 -5.32
CA VAL A 41 9.20 -9.03 -5.79
C VAL A 41 10.13 -8.47 -6.88
N ILE A 42 9.65 -7.53 -7.69
CA ILE A 42 10.47 -6.89 -8.73
C ILE A 42 11.45 -5.89 -8.11
N ILE A 43 10.98 -5.05 -7.17
CA ILE A 43 11.83 -4.08 -6.48
C ILE A 43 12.89 -4.80 -5.64
N LYS A 44 12.52 -5.85 -4.91
CA LYS A 44 13.43 -6.64 -4.06
C LYS A 44 14.66 -7.16 -4.81
N LYS A 45 14.55 -7.47 -6.11
CA LYS A 45 15.70 -7.90 -6.93
C LYS A 45 16.74 -6.80 -7.14
N SER A 46 16.31 -5.54 -7.17
CA SER A 46 17.21 -4.38 -7.34
C SER A 46 17.70 -3.84 -6.00
N ASP A 47 16.82 -3.84 -5.00
CA ASP A 47 17.12 -3.36 -3.65
C ASP A 47 16.29 -4.17 -2.64
N PRO A 48 16.93 -5.12 -1.91
CA PRO A 48 16.27 -5.99 -0.95
C PRO A 48 15.71 -5.27 0.29
N GLU A 49 16.17 -4.05 0.58
CA GLU A 49 15.79 -3.27 1.77
C GLU A 49 15.02 -2.00 1.40
N ALA A 50 14.68 -1.82 0.12
CA ALA A 50 13.96 -0.66 -0.38
C ALA A 50 12.71 -0.33 0.46
N VAL A 51 12.63 0.91 0.91
CA VAL A 51 11.39 1.49 1.45
C VAL A 51 10.49 1.89 0.29
N THR A 52 9.27 1.36 0.28
CA THR A 52 8.30 1.59 -0.80
C THR A 52 7.11 2.41 -0.32
N TRP A 53 6.63 3.30 -1.18
CA TRP A 53 5.41 4.06 -0.97
C TRP A 53 4.32 3.50 -1.89
N VAL A 54 3.18 3.17 -1.32
CA VAL A 54 2.00 2.70 -2.05
C VAL A 54 0.91 3.75 -1.96
N LEU A 55 0.51 4.25 -3.12
CA LEU A 55 -0.41 5.36 -3.32
C LEU A 55 -1.37 4.99 -4.44
N SER A 56 -2.65 5.32 -4.33
CA SER A 56 -3.57 5.26 -5.46
C SER A 56 -3.45 6.52 -6.32
N SER A 57 -3.70 6.39 -7.63
CA SER A 57 -3.48 7.47 -8.60
C SER A 57 -4.57 8.54 -8.60
N ASP A 58 -5.66 8.33 -7.88
CA ASP A 58 -6.89 9.11 -7.89
C ASP A 58 -7.06 10.00 -6.64
N GLN A 59 -6.02 10.12 -5.82
CA GLN A 59 -6.07 10.92 -4.60
C GLN A 59 -5.67 12.37 -4.83
N MET A 60 -6.48 13.29 -4.32
CA MET A 60 -6.15 14.71 -4.27
C MET A 60 -5.45 15.05 -2.95
N LEU A 61 -4.24 15.60 -3.05
CA LEU A 61 -3.43 16.01 -1.90
C LEU A 61 -3.41 17.54 -1.77
N GLY A 62 -4.07 18.08 -0.74
CA GLY A 62 -4.15 19.54 -0.55
C GLY A 62 -2.89 20.18 0.03
N GLN A 63 -2.16 19.51 0.95
CA GLN A 63 -1.03 20.10 1.67
C GLN A 63 0.26 19.32 1.45
N LYS A 64 0.94 19.59 0.32
CA LYS A 64 2.14 18.89 -0.13
C LYS A 64 3.24 18.80 0.93
N SER A 65 3.57 19.91 1.61
CA SER A 65 4.64 19.95 2.62
C SER A 65 4.35 19.05 3.83
N ARG A 66 3.10 19.06 4.31
CA ARG A 66 2.67 18.19 5.42
C ARG A 66 2.66 16.72 5.01
N PHE A 67 2.22 16.43 3.79
CA PHE A 67 2.26 15.08 3.22
C PHE A 67 3.70 14.55 3.14
N LEU A 68 4.62 15.31 2.52
CA LEU A 68 6.02 14.90 2.41
C LEU A 68 6.69 14.70 3.78
N LYS A 69 6.37 15.56 4.77
CA LYS A 69 6.85 15.37 6.15
C LYS A 69 6.35 14.05 6.75
N ALA A 70 5.06 13.74 6.60
CA ALA A 70 4.49 12.49 7.09
C ALA A 70 5.08 11.26 6.39
N MET A 71 5.28 11.33 5.06
CA MET A 71 5.90 10.25 4.30
C MET A 71 7.37 10.04 4.68
N LYS A 72 8.12 11.11 4.95
CA LYS A 72 9.50 11.02 5.46
C LYS A 72 9.54 10.34 6.83
N GLU A 73 8.69 10.76 7.77
CA GLU A 73 8.57 10.14 9.10
C GLU A 73 8.19 8.65 8.99
N ALA A 74 7.22 8.32 8.14
CA ALA A 74 6.82 6.92 7.88
C ALA A 74 7.96 6.09 7.26
N SER A 75 8.75 6.69 6.37
CA SER A 75 9.88 6.01 5.71
C SER A 75 10.99 5.69 6.69
N MET A 76 11.41 6.67 7.51
CA MET A 76 12.41 6.46 8.56
C MET A 76 11.95 5.32 9.50
N LYS A 77 10.66 5.30 9.86
CA LYS A 77 10.16 4.24 10.75
C LYS A 77 10.15 2.85 10.12
N ALA A 78 9.81 2.77 8.83
CA ALA A 78 9.84 1.52 8.08
C ALA A 78 11.27 1.01 7.87
N GLU A 79 12.24 1.91 7.75
CA GLU A 79 13.67 1.57 7.64
C GLU A 79 14.23 1.01 8.96
N GLU A 80 13.89 1.64 10.09
CA GLU A 80 14.38 1.28 11.43
C GLU A 80 13.77 0.00 12.01
N ALA A 81 12.59 -0.44 11.54
CA ALA A 81 11.86 -1.54 12.16
C ALA A 81 11.01 -2.34 11.15
N ASP A 82 10.82 -3.64 11.42
CA ASP A 82 9.94 -4.52 10.63
C ASP A 82 8.46 -4.17 10.88
N VAL A 83 7.98 -3.10 10.26
CA VAL A 83 6.62 -2.57 10.41
C VAL A 83 5.99 -2.19 9.08
N LEU A 84 4.67 -2.30 9.02
CA LEU A 84 3.85 -1.77 7.93
C LEU A 84 3.19 -0.47 8.40
N VAL A 85 3.57 0.66 7.82
CA VAL A 85 3.05 1.96 8.18
C VAL A 85 1.88 2.31 7.27
N VAL A 86 0.81 2.83 7.86
CA VAL A 86 -0.35 3.38 7.14
C VAL A 86 -0.49 4.85 7.49
N ILE A 87 -0.78 5.69 6.50
CA ILE A 87 -1.05 7.10 6.75
C ILE A 87 -2.52 7.26 7.14
N GLY A 88 -2.75 7.82 8.33
CA GLY A 88 -4.10 8.08 8.82
C GLY A 88 -4.45 9.56 8.74
N THR A 89 -5.69 9.87 8.36
CA THR A 89 -6.22 11.24 8.35
C THR A 89 -7.22 11.43 9.47
N ARG A 90 -7.23 12.60 10.12
CA ARG A 90 -8.22 12.89 11.18
C ARG A 90 -9.62 12.96 10.58
N PRO A 91 -10.59 12.17 11.08
CA PRO A 91 -11.93 12.18 10.54
C PRO A 91 -12.67 13.45 11.00
N HIS A 92 -13.21 14.21 10.05
CA HIS A 92 -14.01 15.41 10.32
C HIS A 92 -15.53 15.14 10.25
N ARG A 93 -15.94 13.97 9.78
CA ARG A 93 -17.34 13.51 9.71
C ARG A 93 -17.42 11.99 9.91
N PRO A 94 -18.60 11.43 10.24
CA PRO A 94 -18.78 9.98 10.32
C PRO A 94 -18.99 9.38 8.92
N ALA A 95 -17.90 9.19 8.17
CA ALA A 95 -17.90 8.51 6.87
C ALA A 95 -18.13 7.00 7.06
N VAL A 96 -18.99 6.37 6.26
CA VAL A 96 -19.22 4.91 6.28
C VAL A 96 -18.52 4.21 5.11
N GLU A 97 -18.16 4.98 4.10
CA GLU A 97 -17.45 4.57 2.90
C GLU A 97 -15.94 4.37 3.11
N TYR A 98 -15.39 4.88 4.22
CA TYR A 98 -13.98 4.81 4.55
C TYR A 98 -13.66 3.73 5.58
N GLY A 99 -12.44 3.21 5.51
CA GLY A 99 -11.83 2.44 6.58
C GLY A 99 -11.41 3.34 7.75
N TYR A 100 -11.44 2.79 8.97
CA TYR A 100 -11.00 3.44 10.20
C TYR A 100 -9.84 2.67 10.84
N LEU A 101 -8.89 3.41 11.39
CA LEU A 101 -7.72 2.91 12.11
C LEU A 101 -7.88 3.26 13.59
N LYS A 102 -8.07 2.26 14.46
CA LYS A 102 -8.06 2.47 15.91
C LYS A 102 -6.62 2.65 16.39
N THR A 103 -6.33 3.75 17.08
CA THR A 103 -5.00 4.03 17.63
C THR A 103 -4.92 3.58 19.09
N ALA A 104 -3.73 3.13 19.51
CA ALA A 104 -3.49 2.67 20.89
C ALA A 104 -3.81 3.77 21.91
N TYR A 105 -3.38 5.00 21.63
CA TYR A 105 -3.61 6.16 22.48
C TYR A 105 -4.56 7.16 21.82
N SER A 106 -5.16 8.04 22.64
CA SER A 106 -5.91 9.18 22.13
C SER A 106 -4.99 10.14 21.38
N LEU A 107 -5.44 10.66 20.23
CA LEU A 107 -4.69 11.63 19.43
C LEU A 107 -4.48 12.99 20.14
N LYS A 108 -5.11 13.19 21.30
CA LYS A 108 -4.85 14.33 22.20
C LYS A 108 -3.72 14.09 23.21
N LEU A 109 -3.42 12.82 23.53
CA LEU A 109 -2.45 12.45 24.56
C LEU A 109 -1.03 12.30 24.02
N THR A 110 -0.80 12.53 22.72
CA THR A 110 0.55 12.61 22.17
C THR A 110 1.17 13.97 22.55
N ALA A 111 1.62 14.06 23.80
CA ALA A 111 2.59 15.06 24.27
C ALA A 111 4.01 14.80 23.72
N TYR A 112 4.17 13.74 22.91
CA TYR A 112 5.43 13.35 22.29
C TYR A 112 5.48 13.83 20.85
N ASN A 113 6.60 14.44 20.47
CA ASN A 113 6.96 14.85 19.11
C ASN A 113 6.96 13.70 18.07
N SER A 114 6.63 12.47 18.46
CA SER A 114 6.42 11.34 17.54
C SER A 114 4.97 11.31 17.05
N LYS A 115 4.79 11.57 15.75
CA LYS A 115 3.48 11.47 15.06
C LYS A 115 3.12 10.03 14.67
N ILE A 116 3.91 9.05 15.08
CA ILE A 116 3.70 7.64 14.77
C ILE A 116 3.09 6.94 15.97
N CYS A 117 1.99 6.23 15.75
CA CYS A 117 1.31 5.48 16.80
C CYS A 117 0.96 4.07 16.33
N LYS A 118 0.89 3.13 17.27
CA LYS A 118 0.45 1.76 16.99
C LYS A 118 -1.03 1.75 16.62
N VAL A 119 -1.35 1.12 15.49
CA VAL A 119 -2.72 0.79 15.10
C VAL A 119 -3.13 -0.50 15.78
N GLU A 120 -4.18 -0.46 16.60
CA GLU A 120 -4.74 -1.63 17.29
C GLU A 120 -5.68 -2.43 16.39
N LYS A 121 -6.43 -1.73 15.53
CA LYS A 121 -7.46 -2.36 14.72
C LYS A 121 -7.69 -1.62 13.42
N PHE A 122 -7.81 -2.39 12.34
CA PHE A 122 -8.29 -1.93 11.04
C PHE A 122 -9.77 -2.27 10.92
N ILE A 123 -10.59 -1.31 10.52
CA ILE A 123 -12.04 -1.45 10.44
C ILE A 123 -12.47 -0.98 9.06
N GLU A 124 -12.96 -1.89 8.23
CA GLU A 124 -13.45 -1.53 6.91
C GLU A 124 -14.94 -1.17 6.98
N LYS A 125 -15.30 0.01 6.45
CA LYS A 125 -16.68 0.45 6.19
C LYS A 125 -17.66 0.22 7.35
N PRO A 126 -17.53 0.97 8.46
CA PRO A 126 -18.38 0.77 9.64
C PRO A 126 -19.82 1.23 9.40
N THR A 127 -20.74 0.79 10.26
CA THR A 127 -22.09 1.37 10.31
C THR A 127 -22.05 2.84 10.75
N LEU A 128 -23.06 3.63 10.38
CA LEU A 128 -23.13 5.06 10.72
C LEU A 128 -23.04 5.31 12.23
N SER A 129 -23.69 4.47 13.04
CA SER A 129 -23.62 4.54 14.51
C SER A 129 -22.17 4.38 15.02
N LYS A 130 -21.44 3.38 14.49
CA LYS A 130 -20.03 3.16 14.82
C LYS A 130 -19.15 4.31 14.33
N ALA A 131 -19.36 4.81 13.12
CA ALA A 131 -18.62 5.95 12.57
C ALA A 131 -18.76 7.21 13.45
N LYS A 132 -19.99 7.50 13.93
CA LYS A 132 -20.25 8.60 14.89
C LYS A 132 -19.47 8.40 16.18
N MET A 133 -19.45 7.19 16.74
CA MET A 133 -18.67 6.86 17.94
C MET A 133 -17.16 7.04 17.72
N TYR A 134 -16.64 6.58 16.58
CA TYR A 134 -15.21 6.68 16.25
C TYR A 134 -14.74 8.12 16.18
N VAL A 135 -15.48 8.98 15.48
CA VAL A 135 -15.19 10.42 15.38
C VAL A 135 -15.20 11.07 16.77
N ARG A 136 -16.24 10.80 17.57
CA ARG A 136 -16.38 11.37 18.93
C ARG A 136 -15.23 10.96 19.86
N SER A 137 -14.76 9.71 19.77
CA SER A 137 -13.73 9.18 20.66
C SER A 137 -12.33 9.80 20.45
N LYS A 138 -12.04 10.37 19.27
CA LYS A 138 -10.71 10.89 18.90
C LYS A 138 -9.58 9.85 19.03
N ARG A 139 -9.92 8.56 18.99
CA ARG A 139 -9.01 7.40 18.97
C ARG A 139 -8.97 6.70 17.62
N TYR A 140 -9.56 7.31 16.60
CA TYR A 140 -9.60 6.74 15.26
C TYR A 140 -9.15 7.75 14.22
N LEU A 141 -8.46 7.23 13.22
CA LEU A 141 -8.13 7.93 11.98
C LEU A 141 -8.88 7.28 10.83
N TRP A 142 -9.15 8.01 9.75
CA TRP A 142 -9.48 7.39 8.48
C TRP A 142 -8.23 6.73 7.88
N ASN A 143 -8.39 5.53 7.34
CA ASN A 143 -7.39 4.93 6.47
C ASN A 143 -7.35 5.71 5.15
N SER A 144 -6.22 6.34 4.83
CA SER A 144 -6.09 7.05 3.55
C SER A 144 -5.82 6.12 2.37
N GLY A 145 -5.56 4.83 2.60
CA GLY A 145 -5.11 3.92 1.54
C GLY A 145 -3.67 4.15 1.08
N ILE A 146 -2.91 4.95 1.84
CA ILE A 146 -1.49 5.20 1.61
C ILE A 146 -0.68 4.38 2.60
N PHE A 147 0.31 3.66 2.09
CA PHE A 147 1.13 2.77 2.91
C PHE A 147 2.63 2.96 2.64
N VAL A 148 3.43 2.67 3.66
CA VAL A 148 4.90 2.73 3.61
C VAL A 148 5.48 1.52 4.35
N TRP A 149 6.41 0.81 3.72
CA TRP A 149 7.08 -0.35 4.30
C TRP A 149 8.36 -0.68 3.52
N ARG A 150 9.27 -1.42 4.14
CA ARG A 150 10.32 -2.13 3.41
C ARG A 150 9.74 -3.26 2.56
N VAL A 151 10.38 -3.56 1.43
CA VAL A 151 9.93 -4.63 0.52
C VAL A 151 9.93 -6.02 1.16
N ASP A 152 10.88 -6.30 2.05
CA ASP A 152 10.96 -7.56 2.77
C ASP A 152 9.84 -7.70 3.82
N SER A 153 9.53 -6.64 4.56
CA SER A 153 8.42 -6.59 5.53
C SER A 153 7.07 -6.90 4.88
N ILE A 154 6.74 -6.28 3.73
CA ILE A 154 5.48 -6.57 3.04
C ILE A 154 5.45 -7.98 2.46
N LEU A 155 6.57 -8.48 1.92
CA LEU A 155 6.64 -9.85 1.41
C LEU A 155 6.53 -10.89 2.52
N LYS A 156 7.07 -10.62 3.72
CA LYS A 156 6.88 -11.43 4.92
C LYS A 156 5.41 -11.47 5.34
N ALA A 157 4.72 -10.33 5.31
CA ALA A 157 3.28 -10.26 5.57
C ALA A 157 2.46 -11.02 4.53
N ILE A 158 2.74 -10.84 3.24
CA ILE A 158 2.08 -11.59 2.14
C ILE A 158 2.34 -13.09 2.29
N LYS A 159 3.57 -13.52 2.61
CA LYS A 159 3.88 -14.93 2.88
C LYS A 159 3.04 -15.50 4.02
N LYS A 160 2.88 -14.73 5.10
CA LYS A 160 2.13 -15.14 6.30
C LYS A 160 0.62 -15.22 6.05
N TYR A 161 0.04 -14.20 5.42
CA TYR A 161 -1.42 -14.05 5.33
C TYR A 161 -2.01 -14.50 3.98
N LEU A 162 -1.19 -14.52 2.92
CA LEU A 162 -1.58 -14.88 1.55
C LEU A 162 -0.54 -15.85 0.93
N PRO A 163 -0.27 -17.02 1.55
CA PRO A 163 0.82 -17.90 1.13
C PRO A 163 0.72 -18.36 -0.33
N GLN A 164 -0.50 -18.59 -0.84
CA GLN A 164 -0.70 -18.96 -2.24
C GLN A 164 -0.28 -17.84 -3.21
N VAL A 165 -0.59 -16.58 -2.86
CA VAL A 165 -0.17 -15.41 -3.63
C VAL A 165 1.35 -15.30 -3.58
N TYR A 166 1.95 -15.42 -2.40
CA TYR A 166 3.41 -15.40 -2.24
C TYR A 166 4.11 -16.43 -3.12
N CYS A 167 3.68 -17.70 -3.10
CA CYS A 167 4.27 -18.75 -3.92
C CYS A 167 4.13 -18.47 -5.43
N GLY A 168 2.99 -17.92 -5.87
CA GLY A 168 2.84 -17.50 -7.27
C GLY A 168 3.74 -16.33 -7.64
N LEU A 169 3.91 -15.35 -6.74
CA LEU A 169 4.82 -14.22 -6.94
C LEU A 169 6.27 -14.68 -7.08
N GLN A 170 6.73 -15.66 -6.29
CA GLN A 170 8.08 -16.23 -6.43
C GLN A 170 8.28 -16.89 -7.81
N ARG A 171 7.32 -17.68 -8.28
CA ARG A 171 7.38 -18.27 -9.63
C ARG A 171 7.37 -17.23 -10.75
N ILE A 172 6.67 -16.11 -10.56
CA ILE A 172 6.69 -14.98 -11.51
C ILE A 172 8.08 -14.33 -11.53
N GLU A 173 8.65 -14.12 -10.34
CA GLU A 173 9.97 -13.53 -10.15
C GLU A 173 11.08 -14.36 -10.82
N GLU A 174 11.06 -15.68 -10.64
CA GLU A 174 12.00 -16.63 -11.26
C GLU A 174 11.96 -16.56 -12.80
N ALA A 175 10.76 -16.43 -13.38
CA ALA A 175 10.60 -16.32 -14.82
C ALA A 175 10.97 -14.93 -15.39
N LYS A 176 11.29 -13.94 -14.54
CA LYS A 176 11.59 -12.58 -15.00
C LYS A 176 12.86 -12.56 -15.87
N GLY A 177 12.75 -11.96 -17.06
CA GLY A 177 13.83 -11.90 -18.05
C GLY A 177 13.84 -13.09 -19.03
N SER A 178 13.07 -14.14 -18.75
CA SER A 178 12.91 -15.27 -19.67
C SER A 178 11.85 -14.99 -20.75
N PRO A 179 11.89 -15.70 -21.90
CA PRO A 179 10.81 -15.68 -22.89
C PRO A 179 9.44 -16.09 -22.31
N GLN A 180 9.43 -16.89 -21.24
CA GLN A 180 8.22 -17.39 -20.59
C GLN A 180 7.61 -16.43 -19.55
N TYR A 181 8.22 -15.27 -19.31
CA TYR A 181 7.75 -14.32 -18.29
C TYR A 181 6.27 -13.96 -18.44
N LYS A 182 5.83 -13.59 -19.66
CA LYS A 182 4.45 -13.16 -19.91
C LYS A 182 3.43 -14.27 -19.66
N SER A 183 3.73 -15.49 -20.12
CA SER A 183 2.84 -16.65 -19.93
C SER A 183 2.81 -17.09 -18.47
N ARG A 184 3.96 -17.09 -17.78
CA ARG A 184 4.05 -17.35 -16.33
C ARG A 184 3.26 -16.32 -15.53
N LEU A 185 3.45 -15.03 -15.83
CA LEU A 185 2.74 -13.94 -15.19
C LEU A 185 1.23 -14.17 -15.29
N LEU A 186 0.67 -14.30 -16.49
CA LEU A 186 -0.76 -14.55 -16.67
C LEU A 186 -1.26 -15.79 -15.92
N LYS A 187 -0.53 -16.91 -16.01
CA LYS A 187 -0.91 -18.18 -15.37
C LYS A 187 -0.99 -18.05 -13.86
N GLU A 188 0.03 -17.49 -13.21
CA GLU A 188 0.05 -17.37 -11.75
C GLU A 188 -0.91 -16.27 -11.27
N TYR A 189 -0.96 -15.12 -11.95
CA TYR A 189 -1.86 -14.01 -11.57
C TYR A 189 -3.33 -14.41 -11.62
N SER A 190 -3.73 -15.25 -12.60
CA SER A 190 -5.13 -15.71 -12.70
C SER A 190 -5.59 -16.50 -11.47
N ARG A 191 -4.66 -17.11 -10.73
CA ARG A 191 -4.92 -17.91 -9.53
C ARG A 191 -4.98 -17.09 -8.24
N PHE A 192 -4.54 -15.84 -8.26
CA PHE A 192 -4.64 -14.97 -7.08
C PHE A 192 -6.12 -14.75 -6.73
N ARG A 193 -6.44 -14.89 -5.44
CA ARG A 193 -7.76 -14.64 -4.85
C ARG A 193 -7.62 -13.54 -3.81
#